data_AF-A0A2Z6RHS2-F1
#
_entry.id   AF-A0A2Z6RHS2-F1
#
_cell.length_a   1.000
_cell.length_b   1.000
_cell.length_c   1.000
_cell.angle_alpha   90.00
_cell.angle_beta   90.00
_cell.angle_gamma   90.00
#
_symmetry.space_group_name_H-M   'P 1'
#
loop_
_entity.id
_entity.type
_entity.pdbx_description
1 polymer ?
#
loop_
_entity_poly.entity_id
_entity_poly.type
_entity_poly.pdbx_seq_one_letter_code
_entity_poly.pdbx_strand_id
1 'polypeptide(L)'
;MQNPLSYEKEETIEVATSINMDRLTQLQDAIDEMARMFANSVEFLNRVQVGQDQVKLKESQQEIVQDVVKKAKQIEILIDNLPGLRNTEQEQFDMIKELNKEMHEANLEYLKAVEDAESLRKQIVETIGILCRDQSTAYNSEE
;
A
#
# COMPACT_ATOMS: atom_id res chain seq x y z
N MET A 1 20.03 -16.50 -21.17
CA MET A 1 19.91 -16.10 -19.76
C MET A 1 19.17 -14.78 -19.77
N GLN A 2 17.94 -14.80 -19.27
CA GLN A 2 17.02 -13.65 -19.26
C GLN A 2 17.67 -12.51 -18.47
N ASN A 3 17.65 -11.29 -19.02
CA ASN A 3 18.13 -10.09 -18.35
C ASN A 3 17.18 -9.75 -17.17
N PRO A 4 17.60 -9.91 -15.90
CA PRO A 4 16.70 -9.78 -14.75
C PRO A 4 16.32 -8.31 -14.45
N LEU A 5 17.06 -7.33 -14.97
CA LEU A 5 16.83 -5.89 -14.72
C LEU A 5 15.64 -5.28 -15.47
N SER A 6 14.93 -6.07 -16.28
CA SER A 6 13.80 -5.58 -17.09
C SER A 6 12.47 -5.65 -16.34
N TYR A 7 12.38 -6.43 -15.25
CA TYR A 7 11.11 -6.78 -14.60
C TYR A 7 10.74 -5.93 -13.37
N GLU A 8 11.69 -5.28 -12.69
CA GLU A 8 11.39 -4.59 -11.41
C GLU A 8 11.00 -3.10 -11.54
N LYS A 9 11.33 -2.44 -12.67
CA LYS A 9 11.08 -1.00 -12.86
C LYS A 9 9.60 -0.64 -13.02
N GLU A 10 8.77 -1.55 -13.49
CA GLU A 10 7.33 -1.31 -13.68
C GLU A 10 6.56 -1.48 -12.35
N GLU A 11 6.96 -2.42 -11.51
CA GLU A 11 6.21 -2.83 -10.32
C GLU A 11 6.22 -1.77 -9.21
N THR A 12 7.33 -1.07 -8.98
CA THR A 12 7.44 -0.03 -7.92
C THR A 12 6.68 1.25 -8.27
N ILE A 13 6.68 1.65 -9.55
CA ILE A 13 5.90 2.79 -10.03
C ILE A 13 4.41 2.44 -9.98
N GLU A 14 4.02 1.23 -10.40
CA GLU A 14 2.63 0.78 -10.31
C GLU A 14 2.12 0.80 -8.86
N VAL A 15 2.89 0.33 -7.87
CA VAL A 15 2.45 0.28 -6.47
C VAL A 15 2.21 1.67 -5.88
N ALA A 16 3.12 2.63 -6.09
CA ALA A 16 2.94 4.01 -5.62
C ALA A 16 1.75 4.69 -6.33
N THR A 17 1.60 4.46 -7.63
CA THR A 17 0.47 4.96 -8.41
C THR A 17 -0.85 4.30 -7.96
N SER A 18 -0.82 3.02 -7.56
CA SER A 18 -1.95 2.28 -7.04
C SER A 18 -2.41 2.79 -5.67
N ILE A 19 -1.50 3.14 -4.76
CA ILE A 19 -1.85 3.71 -3.44
C ILE A 19 -2.44 5.12 -3.61
N ASN A 20 -1.90 5.91 -4.54
CA ASN A 20 -2.43 7.23 -4.87
C ASN A 20 -3.80 7.13 -5.56
N MET A 21 -3.96 6.16 -6.46
CA MET A 21 -5.26 5.84 -7.07
C MET A 21 -6.28 5.38 -6.03
N ASP A 22 -5.88 4.60 -5.02
CA ASP A 22 -6.79 4.09 -3.99
C ASP A 22 -7.41 5.24 -3.17
N ARG A 23 -6.61 6.22 -2.75
CA ARG A 23 -7.13 7.40 -2.01
C ARG A 23 -7.97 8.32 -2.88
N LEU A 24 -7.59 8.51 -4.14
CA LEU A 24 -8.38 9.28 -5.07
C LEU A 24 -9.73 8.60 -5.36
N THR A 25 -9.73 7.27 -5.50
CA THR A 25 -10.93 6.45 -5.66
C THR A 25 -11.82 6.56 -4.42
N GLN A 26 -11.25 6.46 -3.22
CA GLN A 26 -11.98 6.65 -1.96
C GLN A 26 -12.62 8.04 -1.84
N LEU A 27 -11.93 9.09 -2.29
CA LEU A 27 -12.49 10.44 -2.32
C LEU A 27 -13.66 10.53 -3.32
N GLN A 28 -13.51 9.93 -4.50
CA GLN A 28 -14.58 9.88 -5.51
C GLN A 28 -15.81 9.15 -4.95
N ASP A 29 -15.63 7.98 -4.34
CA ASP A 29 -16.71 7.21 -3.72
C ASP A 29 -17.41 8.01 -2.61
N ALA A 30 -16.65 8.73 -1.77
CA ALA A 30 -17.21 9.56 -0.71
C ALA A 30 -18.02 10.75 -1.24
N ILE A 31 -17.58 11.37 -2.34
CA ILE A 31 -18.32 12.45 -3.02
C ILE A 31 -19.61 11.90 -3.65
N ASP A 32 -19.53 10.75 -4.31
CA ASP A 32 -20.69 10.10 -4.93
C ASP A 32 -21.73 9.66 -3.89
N GLU A 33 -21.27 9.13 -2.76
CA GLU A 33 -22.12 8.79 -1.62
C GLU A 33 -22.80 10.04 -1.05
N MET A 34 -22.07 11.14 -0.88
CA MET A 34 -22.64 12.42 -0.44
C MET A 34 -23.71 12.94 -1.41
N ALA A 35 -23.46 12.87 -2.72
CA ALA A 35 -24.43 13.28 -3.73
C ALA A 35 -25.72 12.43 -3.66
N ARG A 36 -25.59 11.12 -3.44
CA ARG A 36 -26.74 10.22 -3.20
C ARG A 36 -27.48 10.58 -1.93
N MET A 37 -26.78 10.90 -0.84
CA MET A 37 -27.42 11.34 0.41
C MET A 37 -28.21 12.64 0.21
N PHE A 38 -27.69 13.61 -0.55
CA PHE A 38 -28.42 14.82 -0.89
C PHE A 38 -29.67 14.53 -1.73
N ALA A 39 -29.55 13.71 -2.78
CA ALA A 39 -30.69 13.34 -3.62
C ALA A 39 -31.79 12.64 -2.80
N ASN A 40 -31.41 11.66 -1.96
CA ASN A 40 -32.33 10.94 -1.09
C ASN A 40 -32.95 11.87 -0.03
N SER A 41 -32.19 12.83 0.51
CA SER A 41 -32.68 13.82 1.46
C SER A 41 -33.75 14.73 0.83
N VAL A 42 -33.51 15.21 -0.40
CA VAL A 42 -34.47 16.03 -1.14
C VAL A 42 -35.73 15.21 -1.50
N GLU A 43 -35.56 13.96 -1.94
CA GLU A 43 -36.68 13.07 -2.23
C GLU A 43 -37.50 12.76 -0.97
N PHE A 44 -36.84 12.51 0.16
CA PHE A 44 -37.48 12.31 1.45
C PHE A 44 -38.31 13.53 1.86
N LEU A 45 -37.72 14.73 1.81
CA LEU A 45 -38.41 15.97 2.12
C LEU A 45 -39.60 16.24 1.19
N ASN A 46 -39.47 15.88 -0.10
CA ASN A 46 -40.54 16.05 -1.08
C ASN A 46 -41.69 15.04 -0.90
N ARG A 47 -41.41 13.82 -0.41
CA ARG A 47 -42.41 12.78 -0.15
C ARG A 47 -43.16 12.96 1.17
N VAL A 48 -42.59 13.70 2.13
CA VAL A 48 -43.26 14.00 3.39
C VAL A 48 -44.45 14.92 3.11
N GLN A 49 -45.64 14.33 3.02
CA GLN A 49 -46.91 15.05 2.91
C GLN A 49 -47.27 15.71 4.24
N VAL A 50 -47.94 16.86 4.14
CA VAL A 50 -48.53 17.65 5.23
C VAL A 50 -49.48 16.76 6.04
N GLY A 51 -49.01 16.20 7.17
CA GLY A 51 -49.83 15.33 8.04
C GLY A 51 -49.09 14.32 8.92
N GLN A 52 -47.78 14.11 8.72
CA GLN A 52 -46.98 13.22 9.58
C GLN A 52 -46.56 13.89 10.91
N ASP A 53 -46.32 13.07 11.94
CA ASP A 53 -45.77 13.45 13.25
C ASP A 53 -44.58 14.40 13.09
N GLN A 54 -44.79 15.71 13.34
CA GLN A 54 -43.75 16.74 13.16
C GLN A 54 -42.48 16.47 13.98
N VAL A 55 -42.60 15.72 15.08
CA VAL A 55 -41.48 15.35 15.95
C VAL A 55 -40.56 14.35 15.26
N LYS A 56 -41.11 13.24 14.72
CA LYS A 56 -40.33 12.22 14.00
C LYS A 56 -39.70 12.77 12.72
N LEU A 57 -40.39 13.69 12.06
CA LEU A 57 -39.85 14.38 10.88
C LEU A 57 -38.61 15.20 11.22
N LYS A 58 -38.67 15.98 12.31
CA LYS A 58 -37.52 16.78 12.78
C LYS A 58 -36.35 15.91 13.22
N GLU A 59 -36.61 14.80 13.88
CA GLU A 59 -35.58 13.83 14.27
C GLU A 59 -34.88 13.24 13.04
N SER A 60 -35.64 12.79 12.05
CA SER A 60 -35.07 12.25 10.80
C SER A 60 -34.32 13.31 9.99
N GLN A 61 -34.81 14.55 9.95
CA GLN A 61 -34.10 15.68 9.34
C GLN A 61 -32.76 15.95 10.04
N GLN A 62 -32.73 15.91 11.37
CA GLN A 62 -31.51 16.11 12.15
C GLN A 62 -30.50 14.98 11.93
N GLU A 63 -30.95 13.74 11.81
CA GLU A 63 -30.10 12.59 11.48
C GLU A 63 -29.45 12.76 10.10
N ILE A 64 -30.24 13.09 9.07
CA ILE A 64 -29.72 13.32 7.72
C ILE A 64 -28.69 14.47 7.70
N VAL A 65 -28.99 15.59 8.37
CA VAL A 65 -28.06 16.73 8.45
C VAL A 65 -26.78 16.34 9.19
N GLN A 66 -26.88 15.60 10.30
CA GLN A 66 -25.69 15.12 11.01
C GLN A 66 -24.83 14.23 10.12
N ASP A 67 -25.42 13.34 9.35
CA ASP A 67 -24.68 12.41 8.51
C ASP A 67 -24.04 13.10 7.32
N VAL A 68 -24.71 14.08 6.71
CA VAL A 68 -24.11 14.94 5.68
C VAL A 68 -22.92 15.72 6.23
N VAL A 69 -23.03 16.30 7.44
CA VAL A 69 -21.92 17.03 8.08
C VAL A 69 -20.75 16.12 8.43
N LYS A 70 -21.02 14.90 8.91
CA LYS A 70 -19.98 13.89 9.16
C LYS A 70 -19.26 13.53 7.85
N LYS A 71 -20.01 13.28 6.77
CA LYS A 71 -19.44 12.98 5.45
C LYS A 71 -18.63 14.14 4.89
N ALA A 72 -19.07 15.39 5.08
CA ALA A 72 -18.30 16.57 4.70
C ALA A 72 -16.94 16.64 5.41
N LYS A 73 -16.90 16.39 6.72
CA LYS A 73 -15.63 16.28 7.46
C LYS A 73 -14.77 15.11 7.01
N GLN A 74 -15.37 13.97 6.67
CA GLN A 74 -14.62 12.84 6.11
C GLN A 74 -13.97 13.21 4.78
N ILE A 75 -14.69 13.91 3.90
CA ILE A 75 -14.16 14.42 2.63
C ILE A 75 -13.04 15.44 2.87
N GLU A 76 -13.17 16.37 3.81
CA GLU A 76 -12.10 17.31 4.18
C GLU A 76 -10.83 16.56 4.61
N ILE A 77 -10.97 15.58 5.49
CA ILE A 77 -9.84 14.75 5.95
C ILE A 77 -9.23 13.97 4.79
N LEU A 78 -10.05 13.42 3.88
CA LEU A 78 -9.56 12.70 2.70
C LEU A 78 -8.77 13.63 1.77
N ILE A 79 -9.26 14.86 1.56
CA ILE A 79 -8.56 15.89 0.80
C ILE A 79 -7.23 16.21 1.46
N ASP A 80 -7.19 16.52 2.76
CA ASP A 80 -5.94 16.85 3.47
C ASP A 80 -4.91 15.71 3.43
N ASN A 81 -5.39 14.47 3.33
CA ASN A 81 -4.56 13.27 3.27
C ASN A 81 -4.25 12.82 1.84
N LEU A 82 -4.62 13.59 0.81
CA LEU A 82 -4.26 13.23 -0.56
C LEU A 82 -2.72 13.33 -0.73
N PRO A 83 -2.07 12.22 -1.11
CA PRO A 83 -0.65 12.21 -1.38
C PRO A 83 -0.35 13.12 -2.58
N GLY A 84 0.72 13.91 -2.49
CA GLY A 84 1.16 14.79 -3.57
C GLY A 84 0.57 16.21 -3.57
N LEU A 85 -0.34 16.57 -2.65
CA LEU A 85 -0.83 17.97 -2.55
C LEU A 85 0.24 19.00 -2.19
N ARG A 86 1.31 18.57 -1.52
CA ARG A 86 2.33 19.47 -0.95
C ARG A 86 3.59 19.59 -1.80
N ASN A 87 3.75 18.71 -2.79
CA ASN A 87 4.96 18.60 -3.60
C ASN A 87 4.60 18.81 -5.06
N THR A 88 5.39 19.61 -5.76
CA THR A 88 5.25 19.76 -7.22
C THR A 88 5.53 18.44 -7.94
N GLU A 89 5.00 18.26 -9.15
CA GLU A 89 5.27 17.05 -9.97
C GLU A 89 6.78 16.82 -10.15
N GLN A 90 7.55 17.91 -10.29
CA GLN A 90 9.00 17.84 -10.43
C GLN A 90 9.68 17.32 -9.16
N GLU A 91 9.29 17.81 -7.98
CA GLU A 91 9.82 17.32 -6.70
C GLU A 91 9.43 15.86 -6.44
N GLN A 92 8.22 15.45 -6.83
CA GLN A 92 7.78 14.05 -6.75
C GLN A 92 8.62 13.16 -7.67
N PHE A 93 8.89 13.63 -8.89
CA PHE A 93 9.72 12.91 -9.85
C PHE A 93 11.16 12.77 -9.37
N ASP A 94 11.75 13.84 -8.85
CA ASP A 94 13.11 13.84 -8.31
C ASP A 94 13.21 12.93 -7.07
N MET A 95 12.20 12.93 -6.20
CA MET A 95 12.10 12.01 -5.06
C MET A 95 12.02 10.54 -5.52
N ILE A 96 11.17 10.23 -6.50
CA ILE A 96 11.06 8.88 -7.05
C ILE A 96 12.40 8.44 -7.67
N LYS A 97 13.10 9.36 -8.34
CA LYS A 97 14.39 9.08 -8.96
C LYS A 97 15.46 8.76 -7.91
N GLU A 98 15.54 9.53 -6.84
CA GLU A 98 16.52 9.26 -5.77
C GLU A 98 16.17 7.97 -5.02
N LEU A 99 14.89 7.74 -4.70
CA LEU A 99 14.46 6.50 -4.04
C LEU A 99 14.76 5.25 -4.89
N ASN A 100 14.59 5.33 -6.22
CA ASN A 100 14.98 4.25 -7.13
C ASN A 100 16.49 3.97 -7.11
N LYS A 101 17.29 5.03 -6.99
CA LYS A 101 18.74 4.89 -6.90
C LYS A 101 19.14 4.22 -5.57
N GLU A 102 18.58 4.67 -4.46
CA GLU A 102 18.77 4.04 -3.15
C GLU A 102 18.34 2.58 -3.15
N MET A 103 17.19 2.26 -3.76
CA MET A 103 16.73 0.89 -3.92
C MET A 103 17.71 0.03 -4.72
N HIS A 104 18.29 0.57 -5.81
CA HIS A 104 19.27 -0.15 -6.62
C HIS A 104 20.55 -0.43 -5.83
N GLU A 105 21.05 0.55 -5.09
CA GLU A 105 22.23 0.42 -4.24
C GLU A 105 21.99 -0.64 -3.14
N ALA A 106 20.85 -0.58 -2.44
CA ALA A 106 20.47 -1.56 -1.44
C ALA A 106 20.31 -2.97 -2.02
N ASN A 107 19.79 -3.10 -3.25
CA ASN A 107 19.67 -4.41 -3.91
C ASN A 107 21.04 -5.00 -4.29
N LEU A 108 22.00 -4.17 -4.72
CA LEU A 108 23.36 -4.62 -4.98
C LEU A 108 24.05 -5.11 -3.70
N GLU A 109 23.87 -4.39 -2.60
CA GLU A 109 24.38 -4.83 -1.28
C GLU A 109 23.73 -6.15 -0.85
N TYR A 110 22.42 -6.28 -1.05
CA TYR A 110 21.69 -7.52 -0.79
C TYR A 110 22.24 -8.70 -1.60
N LEU A 111 22.43 -8.53 -2.92
CA LEU A 111 22.98 -9.57 -3.79
C LEU A 111 24.38 -10.01 -3.34
N LYS A 112 25.23 -9.06 -2.96
CA LYS A 112 26.57 -9.35 -2.43
C LYS A 112 26.51 -10.14 -1.12
N ALA A 113 25.63 -9.75 -0.20
CA ALA A 113 25.44 -10.46 1.06
C ALA A 113 24.95 -11.90 0.83
N VAL A 114 24.09 -12.12 -0.17
CA VAL A 114 23.64 -13.46 -0.57
C VAL A 114 24.80 -14.28 -1.15
N GLU A 115 25.63 -13.71 -2.03
CA GLU A 115 26.81 -14.39 -2.58
C GLU A 115 27.80 -14.80 -1.47
N ASP A 116 28.08 -13.90 -0.53
CA ASP A 116 28.95 -14.19 0.61
C ASP A 116 28.37 -15.32 1.49
N ALA A 117 27.06 -15.30 1.74
CA ALA A 117 26.36 -16.35 2.49
C ALA A 117 26.40 -17.70 1.76
N GLU A 118 26.24 -17.73 0.43
CA GLU A 118 26.35 -18.95 -0.37
C GLU A 118 27.77 -19.52 -0.37
N SER A 119 28.79 -18.67 -0.48
CA SER A 119 30.20 -19.06 -0.40
C SER A 119 30.53 -19.68 0.95
N LEU A 120 30.11 -19.04 2.04
CA LEU A 120 30.29 -19.56 3.40
C LEU A 120 29.56 -20.89 3.58
N ARG A 121 28.31 -20.99 3.10
CA ARG A 121 27.55 -22.25 3.14
C ARG A 121 28.29 -23.38 2.43
N LYS A 122 28.88 -23.10 1.26
CA LYS A 122 29.68 -24.08 0.52
C LYS A 122 30.90 -24.55 1.31
N GLN A 123 31.62 -23.61 1.94
CA GLN A 123 32.79 -23.92 2.79
C GLN A 123 32.41 -24.78 4.01
N ILE A 124 31.28 -24.48 4.66
CA ILE A 124 30.77 -25.28 5.78
C ILE A 124 30.44 -26.71 5.31
N VAL A 125 29.74 -26.86 4.18
CA VAL A 125 29.41 -28.17 3.61
C VAL A 125 30.66 -28.97 3.27
N GLU A 126 31.67 -28.33 2.67
CA GLU A 126 32.94 -28.98 2.35
C GLU A 126 33.68 -29.44 3.62
N THR A 127 33.75 -28.59 4.65
CA THR A 127 34.39 -28.92 5.92
C THR A 127 33.68 -30.09 6.62
N ILE A 128 32.35 -30.08 6.66
CA ILE A 128 31.55 -31.21 7.17
C ILE A 128 31.83 -32.48 6.34
N GLY A 129 31.89 -32.36 5.02
CA GLY A 129 32.20 -33.49 4.14
C GLY A 129 33.61 -34.07 4.34
N ILE A 130 34.59 -33.26 4.73
CA ILE A 130 35.92 -33.73 5.14
C ILE A 130 35.83 -34.43 6.50
N LEU A 131 35.22 -33.80 7.51
CA LEU A 131 35.06 -34.39 8.85
C LEU A 131 34.32 -35.74 8.82
N CYS A 132 33.26 -35.87 8.00
CA CYS A 132 32.55 -37.14 7.85
C CYS A 132 33.40 -38.25 7.20
N ARG A 133 34.28 -37.89 6.25
CA ARG A 133 35.23 -38.83 5.62
C ARG A 133 36.35 -39.22 6.57
N ASP A 134 36.87 -38.27 7.34
CA ASP A 134 37.89 -38.52 8.37
C ASP A 134 37.35 -39.46 9.47
N GLN A 135 36.10 -39.26 9.92
CA GLN A 135 35.46 -40.21 10.84
C GLN A 135 35.28 -41.60 10.21
N SER A 136 34.86 -41.69 8.95
CA SER A 136 34.68 -42.98 8.27
C SER A 136 36.01 -43.73 8.07
N THR A 137 37.11 -43.02 7.84
CA THR A 137 38.44 -43.63 7.72
C THR A 137 39.03 -44.04 9.06
N ALA A 138 38.77 -43.26 10.13
CA ALA A 138 39.14 -43.65 11.50
C ALA A 138 38.44 -44.95 11.93
N TYR A 139 37.14 -45.11 11.64
CA TYR A 139 36.40 -46.35 11.92
C TYR A 139 36.92 -47.57 11.14
N ASN A 140 37.38 -47.39 9.90
CA ASN A 140 37.93 -48.49 9.08
C ASN A 140 39.39 -48.84 9.39
N SER A 141 40.06 -48.07 10.27
CA SER A 141 41.47 -48.30 10.65
C SER A 141 41.61 -49.02 12.01
N GLU A 142 40.50 -49.19 12.73
CA GLU A 142 40.44 -49.88 14.04
C GLU A 142 39.90 -51.33 13.96
N GLU A 143 39.59 -51.83 12.75
CA GLU A 143 39.32 -53.27 12.45
C GLU A 143 40.55 -53.95 11.82
#